data_AF-A0A554J6V2-F1
#
_entry.id   AF-A0A554J6V2-F1
#
_cell.length_a   1.000
_cell.length_b   1.000
_cell.length_c   1.000
_cell.angle_alpha   90.00
_cell.angle_beta   90.00
_cell.angle_gamma   90.00
#
_symmetry.space_group_name_H-M   'P 1'
#
loop_
_entity.id
_entity.type
_entity.pdbx_description
1 polymer ?
#
loop_
_entity_poly.entity_id
_entity_poly.type
_entity_poly.pdbx_seq_one_letter_code
_entity_poly.pdbx_strand_id
1 'polypeptide(L)' 'MQTVVGVLRGGPSREHEVSLRTGAAMLAALPEERYAARDIYIDKKGQWHDRGRPTEPERVLRQLDVVLVGLHGEYG' A
#
# COMPACT_ATOMS: atom_id res chain seq x y z
N MET A 1 5.20 10.15 -18.93
CA MET A 1 5.06 10.02 -17.46
C MET A 1 4.79 8.57 -17.15
N GLN A 2 5.46 8.02 -16.14
CA GLN A 2 5.10 6.70 -15.58
C GLN A 2 3.87 6.85 -14.68
N THR A 3 3.01 5.83 -14.65
CA THR A 3 1.85 5.80 -13.75
C THR A 3 2.33 5.50 -12.32
N VAL A 4 1.92 6.30 -11.35
CA VAL A 4 2.24 6.12 -9.92
C VAL A 4 1.23 5.15 -9.31
N VAL A 5 1.70 3.95 -8.95
CA VAL A 5 0.86 2.88 -8.40
C VAL A 5 1.12 2.78 -6.91
N GLY A 6 0.12 3.08 -6.08
CA GLY A 6 0.18 2.80 -4.64
C GLY A 6 -0.18 1.35 -4.36
N VAL A 7 0.63 0.64 -3.59
CA VAL A 7 0.29 -0.69 -3.07
C VAL A 7 -0.06 -0.53 -1.60
N LEU A 8 -1.33 -0.78 -1.26
CA LEU A 8 -1.82 -0.77 0.11
C LEU A 8 -1.63 -2.14 0.77
N ARG A 9 -1.00 -2.18 1.94
CA ARG A 9 -0.77 -3.42 2.71
C ARG A 9 -0.76 -3.22 4.23
N GLY A 10 -1.04 -4.29 4.97
CA GLY A 10 -1.14 -4.32 6.43
C GLY A 10 -2.60 -4.29 6.90
N GLY A 11 -2.98 -3.23 7.61
CA GLY A 11 -4.33 -2.98 8.09
C GLY A 11 -4.62 -3.52 9.50
N PRO A 12 -5.70 -3.05 10.16
CA PRO A 12 -6.12 -3.48 11.49
C PRO A 12 -6.91 -4.80 11.44
N SER A 13 -6.31 -5.84 10.85
CA SER A 13 -6.91 -7.16 10.66
C SER A 13 -6.08 -8.26 11.34
N ARG A 14 -6.69 -9.40 11.66
CA ARG A 14 -5.96 -10.61 12.10
C ARG A 14 -5.03 -11.15 11.01
N GLU A 15 -5.30 -10.81 9.76
CA GLU A 15 -4.52 -11.22 8.58
C GLU A 15 -3.46 -10.18 8.17
N HIS A 16 -3.13 -9.22 9.05
CA HIS A 16 -2.12 -8.19 8.83
C HIS A 16 -0.83 -8.73 8.19
N GLU A 17 -0.26 -9.81 8.73
CA GLU A 17 0.99 -10.40 8.21
C GLU A 17 0.82 -11.07 6.83
N VAL A 18 -0.39 -11.56 6.51
CA VAL A 18 -0.71 -12.05 5.16
C VAL A 18 -0.74 -10.88 4.20
N SER A 19 -1.40 -9.77 4.58
CA SER A 19 -1.45 -8.54 3.79
C SER A 19 -0.07 -7.95 3.52
N LEU A 20 0.83 -7.90 4.52
CA LEU A 20 2.19 -7.43 4.30
C LEU A 20 2.92 -8.27 3.24
N ARG A 21 2.77 -9.60 3.26
CA ARG A 21 3.38 -10.50 2.27
C ARG A 21 2.78 -10.33 0.88
N THR A 22 1.46 -10.22 0.77
CA THR A 22 0.79 -9.96 -0.50
C THR A 22 1.22 -8.63 -1.12
N GLY A 23 1.23 -7.54 -0.33
CA GLY A 23 1.68 -6.24 -0.81
C GLY A 23 3.16 -6.24 -1.23
N ALA A 24 4.02 -6.93 -0.47
CA ALA A 24 5.43 -7.08 -0.85
C ALA A 24 5.60 -7.83 -2.19
N ALA A 25 4.81 -8.88 -2.42
CA ALA A 25 4.80 -9.60 -3.70
C ALA A 25 4.30 -8.72 -4.86
N MET A 26 3.26 -7.91 -4.65
CA MET A 26 2.77 -6.95 -5.64
C MET A 26 3.84 -5.91 -6.00
N LEU A 27 4.50 -5.33 -5.00
CA LEU A 27 5.59 -4.36 -5.20
C LEU A 27 6.73 -4.98 -6.02
N ALA A 28 7.12 -6.22 -5.74
CA ALA A 28 8.18 -6.92 -6.46
C ALA A 28 7.80 -7.32 -7.90
N ALA A 29 6.51 -7.45 -8.20
CA ALA A 29 6.00 -7.89 -9.50
C ALA A 29 5.68 -6.73 -10.45
N LEU A 30 5.62 -5.48 -9.96
CA LEU A 30 5.33 -4.31 -10.78
C LEU A 30 6.54 -3.96 -11.68
N PRO A 31 6.38 -3.89 -13.01
CA PRO A 31 7.46 -3.52 -13.91
C PRO A 31 7.90 -2.05 -13.73
N GLU A 32 9.13 -1.85 -13.25
CA GLU A 32 9.70 -0.53 -12.92
C GLU A 32 9.86 0.39 -14.14
N GLU A 33 9.98 -0.18 -15.35
CA GLU A 33 10.06 0.59 -16.59
C GLU A 33 8.76 1.31 -16.92
N ARG A 34 7.62 0.80 -16.40
CA ARG A 34 6.27 1.31 -16.68
C ARG A 34 5.64 2.04 -15.50
N TYR A 35 5.92 1.59 -14.27
CA TYR A 35 5.23 2.06 -13.07
C TYR A 35 6.19 2.57 -12.00
N ALA A 36 5.82 3.69 -11.38
CA ALA A 36 6.47 4.18 -10.18
C ALA A 36 5.71 3.66 -8.94
N ALA A 37 6.13 2.50 -8.43
CA ALA A 37 5.49 1.87 -7.28
C ALA A 37 5.70 2.65 -5.98
N ARG A 38 4.66 2.78 -5.17
CA ARG A 38 4.66 3.41 -3.84
C ARG A 38 4.13 2.43 -2.81
N ASP A 39 4.95 2.07 -1.84
CA ASP A 39 4.54 1.24 -0.72
C ASP A 39 3.78 2.07 0.33
N ILE A 40 2.50 1.74 0.52
CA ILE A 40 1.62 2.39 1.50
C ILE A 40 1.27 1.38 2.59
N TYR A 41 1.93 1.53 3.73
CA TYR A 41 1.73 0.63 4.88
C TYR A 41 0.63 1.18 5.80
N ILE A 42 -0.28 0.30 6.22
CA ILE A 42 -1.26 0.59 7.26
C ILE A 42 -0.94 -0.28 8.47
N ASP A 43 -0.71 0.31 9.62
CA ASP A 43 -0.39 -0.46 10.82
C ASP A 43 -1.63 -1.11 11.47
N LYS A 44 -1.39 -1.93 12.51
CA LYS A 44 -2.45 -2.65 13.23
C LYS A 44 -3.44 -1.73 13.95
N LYS A 45 -3.15 -0.43 14.09
CA LYS A 45 -4.05 0.59 14.65
C LYS A 45 -4.78 1.37 13.56
N GLY A 46 -4.54 1.06 12.28
CA GLY A 46 -5.13 1.75 11.14
C GLY A 46 -4.41 3.03 10.73
N GLN A 47 -3.27 3.37 11.33
CA GLN A 47 -2.49 4.54 10.92
C GLN A 47 -1.76 4.23 9.60
N TRP A 48 -1.91 5.13 8.64
CA TRP A 48 -1.20 5.04 7.35
C TRP A 48 0.21 5.60 7.47
N HIS A 49 1.13 5.00 6.73
CA HIS A 49 2.54 5.37 6.66
C HIS A 49 2.98 5.48 5.20
N ASP A 50 3.61 6.59 4.85
CA ASP A 50 4.31 6.80 3.57
C ASP A 50 5.80 7.02 3.85
N ARG A 51 6.65 6.17 3.26
CA ARG A 51 8.12 6.14 3.50
C ARG A 51 8.46 6.05 4.99
N GLY A 52 7.72 5.22 5.72
CA GLY A 52 7.93 4.98 7.15
C GLY A 52 7.50 6.12 8.08
N ARG A 53 6.78 7.13 7.57
CA ARG A 53 6.25 8.22 8.39
C ARG A 53 4.73 8.17 8.46
N PRO A 54 4.13 8.35 9.65
CA PRO A 54 2.69 8.52 9.78
C PRO A 54 2.17 9.64 8.90
N THR A 55 1.02 9.42 8.25
CA THR A 55 0.36 10.37 7.36
C THR A 55 -1.14 10.09 7.30
N GLU A 56 -1.89 11.08 6.83
CA GLU A 56 -3.31 10.92 6.53
C GLU A 56 -3.54 10.29 5.14
N PRO A 57 -4.60 9.47 4.97
CA PRO A 57 -4.93 8.84 3.69
C PRO A 57 -5.09 9.83 2.55
N GLU A 58 -5.75 10.98 2.78
CA GLU A 58 -6.03 11.96 1.72
C GLU A 58 -4.76 12.64 1.20
N ARG A 59 -3.69 12.67 2.01
CA ARG A 59 -2.38 13.17 1.58
C ARG A 59 -1.70 12.18 0.65
N VAL A 60 -1.80 10.89 0.96
CA VAL A 60 -1.21 9.82 0.14
C VAL A 60 -1.97 9.69 -1.17
N LEU A 61 -3.30 9.56 -1.11
CA LEU A 61 -4.14 9.28 -2.27
C LEU A 61 -4.07 10.37 -3.36
N ARG A 62 -3.89 11.64 -2.98
CA ARG A 62 -3.69 12.74 -3.94
C ARG A 62 -2.41 12.66 -4.76
N GLN A 63 -1.46 11.81 -4.38
CA GLN A 63 -0.17 11.64 -5.04
C GLN A 63 -0.09 10.37 -5.90
N LEU A 64 -1.18 9.59 -5.98
CA LEU A 64 -1.24 8.30 -6.67
C LEU A 64 -2.20 8.41 -7.85
N ASP A 65 -1.88 7.73 -8.96
CA ASP A 65 -2.78 7.61 -10.10
C ASP A 65 -3.77 6.46 -9.91
N VAL A 66 -3.30 5.37 -9.27
CA VAL A 66 -4.09 4.16 -9.01
C VAL A 66 -3.58 3.46 -7.74
N VAL A 67 -4.48 2.72 -7.10
CA VAL A 67 -4.18 1.90 -5.92
C VAL A 67 -4.42 0.42 -6.23
N LEU A 68 -3.44 -0.42 -5.89
CA LEU A 68 -3.61 -1.86 -5.74
C LEU A 68 -3.82 -2.17 -4.26
N VAL A 69 -4.95 -2.80 -3.94
CA VAL A 69 -5.33 -3.14 -2.57
C VAL A 69 -4.84 -4.56 -2.28
N GLY A 70 -3.79 -4.68 -1.47
CA GLY A 70 -3.24 -5.95 -0.97
C GLY A 70 -3.63 -6.24 0.47
N LEU A 71 -4.74 -5.67 0.95
CA LEU A 71 -5.30 -5.91 2.28
C LEU A 71 -5.89 -7.34 2.36
N HIS A 72 -5.90 -7.93 3.57
CA HIS A 72 -6.65 -9.16 3.87
C HIS A 72 -7.48 -9.04 5.16
N GLY A 73 -8.73 -9.47 5.11
CA GLY A 73 -9.64 -9.67 6.26
C GLY A 73 -10.77 -8.64 6.33
N GLU A 74 -11.10 -8.21 7.55
CA GLU A 74 -12.31 -7.41 7.83
C GLU A 74 -12.39 -6.07 7.06
N TYR A 75 -11.24 -5.49 6.71
CA TYR A 75 -11.15 -4.16 6.08
C TYR A 75 -10.65 -4.21 4.64
N GLY A 76 -10.68 -5.40 4.03
CA GLY A 76 -9.94 -5.75 2.82
C GLY A 76 -8.95 -6.81 3.18
#